data_AF-A0A535EHB2-F1
#
_entry.id   AF-A0A535EHB2-F1
#
_cell.length_a   1.000
_cell.length_b   1.000
_cell.length_c   1.000
_cell.angle_alpha   90.00
_cell.angle_beta   90.00
_cell.angle_gamma   90.00
#
_symmetry.space_group_name_H-M   'P 1'
#
loop_
_entity.id
_entity.type
_entity.pdbx_description
1 polymer ?
#
loop_
_entity_poly.entity_id
_entity_poly.type
_entity_poly.pdbx_seq_one_letter_code
_entity_poly.pdbx_strand_id
1 'polypeptide(L)'
;MSERRRGDRALDRMRVEAVRAAAAQVAVAVETARLYEEARRHAEQLQVSAEITSAIASSIDLEQTLRLVARNLVRLADASVCQIALYEEDGSGWYGAAASAQEDEWRHERGERSEASFLFEVLERRSPLLIEDTAG
;
A
#
# COMPACT_ATOMS: atom_id res chain seq x y z
N MET A 1 59.28 -1.54 44.37
CA MET A 1 58.60 -0.89 43.21
C MET A 1 57.97 -1.87 42.21
N SER A 2 58.37 -3.15 42.14
CA SER A 2 57.84 -4.13 41.17
C SER A 2 56.37 -4.53 41.40
N GLU A 3 55.92 -4.66 42.66
CA GLU A 3 54.59 -5.18 42.98
C GLU A 3 53.42 -4.22 42.67
N ARG A 4 53.60 -2.91 42.85
CA ARG A 4 52.55 -1.91 42.53
C ARG A 4 52.19 -1.89 41.04
N ARG A 5 53.18 -2.07 40.14
CA ARG A 5 52.93 -2.15 38.69
C ARG A 5 52.18 -3.43 38.26
N ARG A 6 52.22 -4.50 39.07
CA ARG A 6 51.50 -5.75 38.78
C ARG A 6 50.02 -5.64 39.17
N GLY A 7 49.71 -4.92 40.27
CA GLY A 7 48.35 -4.64 40.73
C GLY A 7 47.53 -3.78 39.75
N ASP A 8 48.10 -2.67 39.25
CA ASP A 8 47.42 -1.80 38.29
C ASP A 8 47.06 -2.52 36.98
N ARG A 9 47.96 -3.36 36.44
CA ARG A 9 47.69 -4.13 35.21
C ARG A 9 46.63 -5.23 35.39
N ALA A 10 46.39 -5.68 36.62
CA ALA A 10 45.33 -6.65 36.92
C ALA A 10 43.97 -5.96 36.99
N LEU A 11 43.91 -4.78 37.63
CA LEU A 11 42.70 -3.96 37.72
C LEU A 11 42.26 -3.44 36.35
N ASP A 12 43.18 -3.00 35.49
CA ASP A 12 42.86 -2.60 34.12
C ASP A 12 42.32 -3.76 33.28
N ARG A 13 42.88 -4.96 33.42
CA ARG A 13 42.34 -6.15 32.75
C ARG A 13 40.92 -6.46 33.19
N MET A 14 40.65 -6.40 34.50
CA MET A 14 39.33 -6.67 35.05
C MET A 14 38.29 -5.64 34.59
N ARG A 15 38.68 -4.37 34.44
CA ARG A 15 37.82 -3.31 33.86
C ARG A 15 37.54 -3.55 32.38
N VAL A 16 38.56 -3.92 31.60
CA VAL A 16 38.39 -4.22 30.16
C VAL A 16 37.47 -5.42 29.95
N GLU A 17 37.61 -6.48 30.75
CA GLU A 17 36.71 -7.64 30.75
C GLU A 17 35.27 -7.24 31.07
N ALA A 18 35.05 -6.44 32.13
CA ALA A 18 33.73 -5.97 32.51
C ALA A 18 33.07 -5.11 31.42
N VAL A 19 33.82 -4.20 30.80
CA VAL A 19 33.33 -3.37 29.68
C VAL A 19 33.02 -4.22 28.45
N ARG A 20 33.83 -5.24 28.15
CA ARG A 20 33.53 -6.19 27.06
C ARG A 20 32.25 -6.97 27.30
N ALA A 21 32.05 -7.48 28.52
CA ALA A 21 30.83 -8.20 28.88
C ALA A 21 29.59 -7.29 28.79
N ALA A 22 29.68 -6.05 29.27
CA ALA A 22 28.62 -5.07 29.14
C ALA A 22 28.33 -4.72 27.67
N ALA A 23 29.37 -4.50 26.86
CA ALA A 23 29.23 -4.22 25.43
C ALA A 23 28.57 -5.38 24.68
N ALA A 24 28.90 -6.63 25.03
CA ALA A 24 28.24 -7.80 24.46
C ALA A 24 26.74 -7.84 24.80
N GLN A 25 26.37 -7.55 26.05
CA GLN A 25 24.95 -7.48 26.45
C GLN A 25 24.19 -6.36 25.74
N VAL A 26 24.81 -5.18 25.60
CA VAL A 26 24.23 -4.06 24.85
C VAL A 26 24.05 -4.42 23.38
N ALA A 27 25.03 -5.08 22.76
CA ALA A 27 24.93 -5.53 21.37
C ALA A 27 23.75 -6.49 21.16
N VAL A 28 23.56 -7.46 22.06
CA VAL A 28 22.40 -8.37 22.02
C VAL A 28 21.09 -7.62 22.17
N ALA A 29 21.01 -6.67 23.11
CA ALA A 29 19.80 -5.88 23.34
C ALA A 29 19.43 -5.02 22.11
N VAL A 30 20.44 -4.39 21.48
CA VAL A 30 20.26 -3.61 20.25
C VAL A 30 19.78 -4.48 19.10
N GLU A 31 20.38 -5.65 18.89
CA GLU A 31 19.94 -6.55 17.81
C GLU A 31 18.52 -7.08 18.06
N THR A 32 18.19 -7.39 19.31
CA THR A 32 16.84 -7.81 19.70
C THR A 32 15.81 -6.72 19.40
N ALA A 33 16.11 -5.46 19.73
CA ALA A 33 15.25 -4.33 19.44
C ALA A 33 15.09 -4.10 17.93
N ARG A 34 16.18 -4.25 17.16
CA ARG A 34 16.18 -4.15 15.69
C ARG A 34 15.30 -5.22 15.04
N LEU A 35 15.47 -6.48 15.44
CA LEU A 35 14.67 -7.60 14.95
C LEU A 35 13.20 -7.47 15.35
N TYR A 36 12.92 -6.97 16.56
CA TYR A 36 11.55 -6.71 17.00
C TYR A 36 10.88 -5.61 16.17
N GLU A 37 11.57 -4.50 15.90
CA GLU A 37 11.09 -3.44 15.00
C GLU A 37 10.81 -3.96 13.59
N GLU A 38 11.71 -4.77 13.03
CA GLU A 38 11.52 -5.40 11.71
C GLU A 38 10.31 -6.32 11.69
N ALA A 39 10.18 -7.20 12.69
CA ALA A 39 9.04 -8.11 12.83
C ALA A 39 7.72 -7.33 13.00
N ARG A 40 7.72 -6.25 13.78
CA ARG A 40 6.56 -5.38 13.99
C ARG A 40 6.12 -4.72 12.69
N ARG A 41 7.05 -4.15 11.92
CA ARG A 41 6.76 -3.55 10.60
C ARG A 41 6.23 -4.58 9.61
N HIS A 42 6.81 -5.79 9.62
CA HIS A 42 6.34 -6.86 8.75
C HIS A 42 4.93 -7.33 9.13
N ALA A 43 4.63 -7.43 10.42
CA ALA A 43 3.28 -7.75 10.91
C ALA A 43 2.26 -6.66 10.53
N GLU A 44 2.61 -5.38 10.64
CA GLU A 44 1.77 -4.26 10.17
C GLU A 44 1.49 -4.36 8.66
N GLN A 45 2.50 -4.68 7.84
CA GLN A 45 2.33 -4.87 6.40
C GLN A 45 1.40 -6.05 6.07
N LEU A 46 1.57 -7.18 6.77
CA LEU A 46 0.71 -8.35 6.61
C LEU A 46 -0.73 -8.05 7.01
N GLN A 47 -0.93 -7.30 8.10
CA GLN A 47 -2.26 -6.90 8.55
C GLN A 47 -2.95 -6.03 7.49
N VAL A 48 -2.28 -5.00 6.97
CA VAL A 48 -2.84 -4.14 5.90
C VAL A 48 -3.16 -4.96 4.65
N SER A 49 -2.27 -5.88 4.25
CA SER A 49 -2.53 -6.77 3.11
C SER A 49 -3.73 -7.69 3.34
N ALA A 50 -3.92 -8.19 4.56
CA ALA A 50 -5.06 -9.02 4.93
C ALA A 50 -6.36 -8.21 4.96
N GLU A 51 -6.34 -6.97 5.46
CA GLU A 51 -7.48 -6.05 5.44
C GLU A 51 -7.91 -5.74 4.00
N ILE A 52 -6.96 -5.45 3.10
CA ILE A 52 -7.23 -5.24 1.67
C ILE A 52 -7.82 -6.51 1.04
N THR A 53 -7.23 -7.67 1.30
CA THR A 53 -7.72 -8.95 0.76
C THR A 53 -9.10 -9.29 1.29
N SER A 54 -9.38 -9.00 2.55
CA SER A 54 -10.70 -9.17 3.17
C SER A 54 -11.74 -8.22 2.57
N ALA A 55 -11.37 -6.96 2.30
CA ALA A 55 -12.25 -6.01 1.61
C ALA A 55 -12.59 -6.49 0.19
N ILE A 56 -11.58 -6.95 -0.56
CA ILE A 56 -11.75 -7.53 -1.92
C ILE A 56 -12.61 -8.80 -1.89
N ALA A 57 -12.36 -9.71 -0.94
CA ALA A 57 -13.05 -11.00 -0.84
C ALA A 57 -14.50 -10.88 -0.32
N SER A 58 -14.87 -9.74 0.29
CA SER A 58 -16.16 -9.59 0.96
C SER A 58 -17.36 -9.54 0.02
N SER A 59 -17.22 -9.20 -1.27
CA SER A 59 -18.28 -9.11 -2.31
C SER A 59 -19.52 -8.23 -1.99
N ILE A 60 -19.73 -7.85 -0.73
CA ILE A 60 -20.75 -6.90 -0.24
C ILE A 60 -20.22 -5.47 -0.29
N ASP A 61 -18.93 -5.28 -0.57
CA ASP A 61 -18.34 -3.94 -0.61
C ASP A 61 -17.43 -3.67 -1.80
N LEU A 62 -17.77 -4.29 -2.95
CA LEU A 62 -17.18 -3.92 -4.24
C LEU A 62 -17.29 -2.40 -4.46
N GLU A 63 -18.39 -1.80 -4.03
CA GLU A 63 -18.63 -0.37 -4.14
C GLU A 63 -17.62 0.47 -3.33
N GLN A 64 -17.39 0.21 -2.04
CA GLN A 64 -16.39 0.96 -1.26
C GLN A 64 -14.97 0.65 -1.73
N THR A 65 -14.72 -0.58 -2.19
CA THR A 65 -13.41 -0.96 -2.75
C THR A 65 -13.10 -0.13 -3.98
N LEU A 66 -14.01 -0.06 -4.96
CA LEU A 66 -13.84 0.73 -6.17
C LEU A 66 -13.78 2.24 -5.87
N ARG A 67 -14.54 2.73 -4.88
CA ARG A 67 -14.43 4.12 -4.40
C ARG A 67 -13.04 4.43 -3.84
N LEU A 68 -12.48 3.55 -3.00
CA LEU A 68 -11.15 3.72 -2.45
C LEU A 68 -10.09 3.73 -3.57
N VAL A 69 -10.24 2.86 -4.57
CA VAL A 69 -9.36 2.80 -5.74
C VAL A 69 -9.44 4.12 -6.53
N ALA A 70 -10.64 4.58 -6.90
CA ALA A 70 -10.82 5.81 -7.67
C ALA A 70 -10.20 7.03 -6.98
N ARG A 71 -10.41 7.18 -5.66
CA ARG A 71 -9.82 8.26 -4.86
C ARG A 71 -8.29 8.20 -4.81
N ASN A 72 -7.71 7.00 -4.70
CA ASN A 72 -6.26 6.85 -4.70
C ASN A 72 -5.64 7.10 -6.08
N LEU A 73 -6.31 6.71 -7.17
CA LEU A 73 -5.83 6.95 -8.53
C LEU A 73 -5.74 8.43 -8.86
N VAL A 74 -6.72 9.24 -8.45
CA VAL A 74 -6.66 10.71 -8.57
C VAL A 74 -5.41 11.26 -7.91
N ARG A 75 -5.12 10.84 -6.68
CA ARG A 75 -3.93 11.30 -5.93
C ARG A 75 -2.61 10.83 -6.54
N LEU A 76 -2.59 9.62 -7.10
CA LEU A 76 -1.39 9.04 -7.70
C LEU A 76 -1.06 9.67 -9.06
N ALA A 77 -2.09 9.95 -9.87
CA ALA A 77 -1.95 10.45 -11.22
C ALA A 77 -2.01 11.98 -11.33
N ASP A 78 -2.23 12.69 -10.22
CA ASP A 78 -2.51 14.14 -10.19
C ASP A 78 -3.64 14.54 -11.16
N ALA A 79 -4.66 13.69 -11.23
CA ALA A 79 -5.80 13.87 -12.13
C ALA A 79 -6.87 14.76 -11.47
N SER A 80 -7.75 15.36 -12.27
CA SER A 80 -8.90 16.10 -11.73
C SER A 80 -10.03 15.16 -11.27
N VAL A 81 -10.28 14.07 -12.00
CA VAL A 81 -11.33 13.09 -11.72
C VAL A 81 -10.88 11.70 -12.16
N CYS A 82 -11.33 10.66 -11.45
CA CYS A 82 -11.26 9.26 -11.87
C CYS A 82 -12.66 8.65 -11.84
N GLN A 83 -12.99 7.87 -12.87
CA GLN A 83 -14.23 7.13 -13.00
C GLN A 83 -13.94 5.66 -13.33
N ILE A 84 -14.72 4.77 -12.75
CA ILE A 84 -14.66 3.33 -12.99
C ILE A 84 -16.05 2.89 -13.45
N ALA A 85 -16.12 2.32 -14.65
CA ALA A 85 -17.33 1.72 -15.21
C ALA A 85 -17.18 0.19 -15.21
N LEU A 86 -18.28 -0.51 -14.93
CA LEU A 86 -18.37 -1.96 -15.05
C LEU A 86 -19.28 -2.31 -16.22
N TYR A 87 -18.86 -3.31 -16.99
CA TYR A 87 -19.59 -3.82 -18.15
C TYR A 87 -20.49 -4.97 -17.72
N GLU A 88 -21.72 -5.02 -18.25
CA GLU A 88 -22.64 -6.13 -17.99
C GLU A 88 -22.21 -7.38 -18.79
N GLU A 89 -22.26 -8.57 -18.16
CA GLU A 89 -21.78 -9.81 -18.78
C GLU A 89 -22.56 -10.22 -20.05
N ASP A 90 -23.83 -9.82 -20.14
CA ASP A 90 -24.69 -10.05 -21.31
C ASP A 90 -24.38 -9.10 -22.47
N GLY A 91 -23.49 -8.13 -22.24
CA GLY A 91 -23.05 -7.14 -23.19
C GLY A 91 -24.09 -6.10 -23.59
N SER A 92 -25.14 -5.95 -22.78
CA SER A 92 -26.20 -4.98 -22.98
C SER A 92 -25.73 -3.53 -22.78
N GLY A 93 -24.68 -3.32 -21.98
CA GLY A 93 -24.15 -1.99 -21.70
C GLY A 93 -23.17 -1.95 -20.54
N TRP A 94 -23.09 -0.78 -19.91
CA TRP A 94 -22.24 -0.53 -18.76
C TRP A 94 -22.98 0.30 -17.72
N TYR A 95 -22.49 0.24 -16.48
CA TYR A 95 -22.94 1.10 -15.39
C TYR A 95 -21.75 1.74 -14.68
N GLY A 96 -21.94 2.97 -14.21
CA GLY A 96 -20.97 3.66 -13.36
C GLY A 96 -20.84 2.95 -12.02
N ALA A 97 -19.61 2.53 -11.68
CA ALA A 97 -19.34 1.76 -10.46
C ALA A 97 -18.69 2.60 -9.36
N ALA A 98 -17.84 3.58 -9.71
CA ALA A 98 -17.28 4.55 -8.77
C ALA A 98 -16.79 5.81 -9.48
N ALA A 99 -16.82 6.94 -8.77
CA ALA A 99 -16.19 8.19 -9.19
C ALA A 99 -15.49 8.85 -8.00
N SER A 100 -14.41 9.58 -8.26
CA SER A 100 -13.70 10.36 -7.23
C SER A 100 -14.40 11.67 -6.86
N ALA A 101 -15.32 12.13 -7.71
CA ALA A 101 -16.13 13.34 -7.55
C ALA A 101 -17.57 13.07 -8.04
N GLN A 102 -18.56 13.80 -7.51
CA GLN A 102 -19.99 13.66 -7.85
C GLN A 102 -20.54 12.23 -7.67
N GLU A 103 -20.34 11.65 -6.49
CA GLU A 103 -20.56 10.22 -6.19
C GLU A 103 -22.00 9.71 -6.41
N ASP A 104 -23.02 10.57 -6.23
CA ASP A 104 -24.44 10.17 -6.35
C ASP A 104 -24.98 10.25 -7.78
N GLU A 105 -24.43 11.15 -8.61
CA GLU A 105 -24.86 11.36 -10.00
C GLU A 105 -24.38 10.20 -10.90
N TRP A 106 -23.11 9.84 -10.79
CA TRP A 106 -22.50 8.81 -11.66
C TRP A 106 -22.92 7.37 -11.31
N ARG A 107 -23.35 7.12 -10.08
CA ARG A 107 -23.78 5.77 -9.61
C ARG A 107 -25.03 5.24 -10.31
N HIS A 108 -25.84 6.13 -10.87
CA HIS A 108 -27.08 5.77 -11.56
C HIS A 108 -26.97 5.92 -13.08
N GLU A 109 -25.81 6.34 -13.58
CA GLU A 109 -25.58 6.39 -15.01
C GLU A 109 -25.44 4.97 -15.55
N ARG A 110 -26.39 4.64 -16.43
CA ARG A 110 -26.35 3.46 -17.28
C ARG A 110 -26.21 3.93 -18.70
N GLY A 111 -25.23 3.36 -19.40
CA GLY A 111 -25.10 3.53 -20.83
C GLY A 111 -25.50 2.24 -21.54
N GLU A 112 -26.42 2.35 -22.49
CA GLU A 112 -26.60 1.29 -23.48
C GLU A 112 -25.34 1.22 -24.37
N ARG A 113 -25.16 0.09 -25.06
CA ARG A 113 -24.17 0.01 -26.14
C ARG A 113 -24.57 0.88 -27.33
N SER A 114 -24.38 2.19 -27.24
CA SER A 114 -24.55 3.10 -28.37
C SER A 114 -23.33 3.05 -29.29
N GLU A 115 -23.53 3.33 -30.58
CA GLU A 115 -22.43 3.43 -31.54
C GLU A 115 -21.41 4.49 -31.11
N ALA A 116 -20.13 4.10 -31.17
CA ALA A 116 -18.92 4.88 -30.87
C ALA A 116 -18.83 5.49 -29.44
N SER A 117 -18.78 4.64 -28.40
CA SER A 117 -18.21 5.04 -27.10
C SER A 117 -16.75 4.61 -27.01
N PHE A 118 -15.88 5.53 -26.57
CA PHE A 118 -14.47 5.25 -26.28
C PHE A 118 -14.29 4.14 -25.23
N LEU A 119 -15.28 3.96 -24.34
CA LEU A 119 -15.30 2.86 -23.36
C LEU A 119 -15.33 1.50 -24.04
N PHE A 120 -16.12 1.35 -25.11
CA PHE A 120 -16.18 0.10 -25.88
C PHE A 120 -14.92 -0.12 -26.71
N GLU A 121 -14.30 0.94 -27.23
CA GLU A 121 -13.04 0.81 -27.96
C GLU A 121 -11.89 0.28 -27.07
N VAL A 122 -11.80 0.74 -25.82
CA VAL A 122 -10.83 0.23 -24.84
C VAL A 122 -11.10 -1.25 -24.51
N LEU A 123 -12.37 -1.64 -24.38
CA LEU A 123 -12.76 -3.02 -24.11
C LEU A 123 -12.45 -3.96 -25.29
N GLU A 124 -12.68 -3.51 -26.52
CA GLU A 124 -12.43 -4.28 -27.75
C GLU A 124 -10.93 -4.45 -28.01
N ARG A 125 -10.14 -3.37 -27.89
CA ARG A 125 -8.70 -3.41 -28.14
C ARG A 125 -7.90 -3.98 -26.97
N ARG A 126 -8.47 -3.97 -25.76
CA ARG A 126 -7.80 -4.32 -24.49
C ARG A 126 -6.49 -3.56 -24.26
N SER A 127 -6.45 -2.30 -24.71
CA SER A 127 -5.29 -1.41 -24.61
C SER A 127 -5.71 -0.05 -24.06
N PRO A 128 -4.90 0.60 -23.22
CA PRO A 128 -5.17 1.97 -22.75
C PRO A 128 -5.33 2.95 -23.93
N LEU A 129 -6.31 3.84 -23.82
CA LEU A 129 -6.55 4.93 -24.78
C LEU A 129 -6.29 6.27 -24.07
N LEU A 130 -5.41 7.09 -24.65
CA LEU A 130 -5.18 8.47 -24.22
C LEU A 130 -5.89 9.40 -25.20
N ILE A 131 -6.79 10.23 -24.67
CA ILE A 131 -7.49 11.26 -25.44
C ILE A 131 -6.96 12.60 -24.92
N GLU A 132 -6.31 13.38 -25.79
CA GLU A 132 -5.69 14.66 -25.40
C GLU A 132 -6.70 15.80 -25.29
N ASP A 133 -7.80 15.73 -26.04
CA ASP A 133 -8.86 16.72 -26.03
C ASP A 133 -10.23 16.06 -26.15
N THR A 134 -11.10 16.33 -25.18
CA THR A 134 -12.47 15.83 -25.11
C THR A 134 -13.51 16.90 -25.49
N ALA A 135 -13.08 18.14 -25.76
CA ALA A 135 -13.93 19.23 -26.23
C ALA A 135 -13.86 19.33 -27.77
N GLY A 136 -14.60 18.47 -28.44
CA GLY A 136 -14.90 18.59 -29.88
C GLY A 136 -16.13 19.45 -30.15
#